data_AF-A0A3D4ES51-F1
#
_entry.id   AF-A0A3D4ES51-F1
#
_cell.length_a   1.000
_cell.length_b   1.000
_cell.length_c   1.000
_cell.angle_alpha   90.00
_cell.angle_beta   90.00
_cell.angle_gamma   90.00
#
_symmetry.space_group_name_H-M   'P 1'
#
loop_
_entity.id
_entity.type
_entity.pdbx_description
1 polymer ?
#
loop_
_entity_poly.entity_id
_entity_poly.type
_entity_poly.pdbx_seq_one_letter_code
_entity_poly.pdbx_strand_id
1 'polypeptide(L)'
;SIQRPYDSGNKAYYEDYLSRYKNGEMQSADSITVADSLRYVTPGGKVVYGGGGIIPDVFIPKDTNYEKEAITYALRSGFMSRFIFEIIEQRRPYYNSLSFEEFSKTVSISDKTITDFVNYMSKRSLKIRVRDYKDDLKRYLKAVMAQQLFGNTVFEKLINEEDPAIIKIKELSRE
;
A
#
# COMPACT_ATOMS: atom_id res chain seq x y z
N SER A 1 15.87 8.33 8.13
CA SER A 1 16.28 9.24 7.03
C SER A 1 15.70 8.83 5.67
N ILE A 2 15.37 9.81 4.82
CA ILE A 2 15.07 9.62 3.38
C ILE A 2 16.35 9.44 2.54
N GLN A 3 17.46 10.09 2.90
CA GLN A 3 18.75 9.93 2.22
C GLN A 3 19.66 9.00 3.04
N ARG A 4 20.42 8.10 2.39
CA ARG A 4 21.33 7.19 3.09
C ARG A 4 22.59 6.98 2.26
N PRO A 5 23.78 6.88 2.91
CA PRO A 5 25.00 6.56 2.20
C PRO A 5 24.97 5.09 1.71
N TYR A 6 25.53 4.86 0.52
CA TYR A 6 25.64 3.53 -0.10
C TYR A 6 27.07 2.97 -0.02
N ASP A 7 27.99 3.72 0.58
CA ASP A 7 29.43 3.43 0.69
C ASP A 7 29.74 2.10 1.42
N SER A 8 28.91 1.75 2.39
CA SER A 8 29.05 0.58 3.26
C SER A 8 28.36 -0.68 2.70
N GLY A 9 27.93 -0.62 1.44
CA GLY A 9 27.24 -1.70 0.75
C GLY A 9 25.81 -1.97 1.24
N ASN A 10 25.15 -2.93 0.61
CA ASN A 10 23.72 -3.18 0.82
C ASN A 10 23.38 -3.69 2.23
N LYS A 11 24.33 -4.35 2.92
CA LYS A 11 24.08 -4.94 4.24
C LYS A 11 23.74 -3.86 5.28
N ALA A 12 24.56 -2.82 5.36
CA ALA A 12 24.33 -1.69 6.27
C ALA A 12 22.98 -1.01 6.02
N TYR A 13 22.59 -0.90 4.74
CA TYR A 13 21.29 -0.35 4.34
C TYR A 13 20.10 -1.18 4.85
N TYR A 14 20.17 -2.51 4.74
CA TYR A 14 19.12 -3.40 5.23
C TYR A 14 19.06 -3.45 6.76
N GLU A 15 20.22 -3.44 7.43
CA GLU A 15 20.29 -3.42 8.90
C GLU A 15 19.67 -2.15 9.49
N ASP A 16 19.97 -0.98 8.92
CA ASP A 16 19.33 0.29 9.29
C ASP A 16 17.79 0.22 9.12
N TYR A 17 17.31 -0.25 7.98
CA TYR A 17 15.86 -0.41 7.75
C TYR A 17 15.20 -1.31 8.80
N LEU A 18 15.84 -2.44 9.14
CA LEU A 18 15.34 -3.35 10.17
C LEU A 18 15.39 -2.73 11.58
N SER A 19 16.43 -1.96 11.89
CA SER A 19 16.54 -1.22 13.15
C SER A 19 15.37 -0.24 13.31
N ARG A 20 15.10 0.55 12.28
CA ARG A 20 14.01 1.54 12.23
C ARG A 20 12.62 0.91 12.31
N TYR A 21 12.48 -0.29 11.77
CA TYR A 21 11.25 -1.07 11.92
C TYR A 21 11.07 -1.54 13.37
N LYS A 22 12.14 -2.00 14.01
CA LYS A 22 12.12 -2.53 15.39
C LYS A 22 11.98 -1.45 16.46
N ASN A 23 12.56 -0.27 16.25
CA ASN A 23 12.55 0.81 17.24
C ASN A 23 11.31 1.72 17.14
N GLY A 24 10.41 1.47 16.19
CA GLY A 24 9.15 2.21 16.05
C GLY A 24 9.24 3.47 15.19
N GLU A 25 10.40 3.81 14.63
CA GLU A 25 10.57 4.99 13.76
C GLU A 25 9.66 5.01 12.53
N MET A 26 9.19 3.84 12.07
CA MET A 26 8.23 3.75 10.96
C MET A 26 6.78 3.92 11.41
N GLN A 27 6.50 3.86 12.71
CA GLN A 27 5.14 3.84 13.28
C GLN A 27 4.81 5.15 14.02
N SER A 28 5.80 5.82 14.60
CA SER A 28 5.60 7.08 15.32
C SER A 28 6.70 8.10 15.00
N ALA A 29 6.31 9.37 14.86
CA ALA A 29 7.23 10.48 14.69
C ALA A 29 8.11 10.68 15.94
N ASP A 30 7.57 10.45 17.13
CA ASP A 30 8.28 10.62 18.40
C ASP A 30 9.39 9.57 18.60
N SER A 31 9.32 8.47 17.85
CA SER A 31 10.35 7.43 17.85
C SER A 31 11.56 7.79 16.98
N ILE A 32 11.52 8.92 16.25
CA ILE A 32 12.64 9.41 15.44
C ILE A 32 13.67 10.07 16.36
N THR A 33 14.68 9.30 16.75
CA THR A 33 15.79 9.80 17.56
C THR A 33 16.80 10.52 16.68
N VAL A 34 17.14 11.76 17.04
CA VAL A 34 18.16 12.55 16.34
C VAL A 34 19.14 13.12 17.35
N ALA A 35 20.44 13.06 17.04
CA ALA A 35 21.44 13.68 17.90
C ALA A 35 21.39 15.21 17.72
N ASP A 36 21.21 15.95 18.82
CA ASP A 36 21.16 17.41 18.82
C ASP A 36 22.43 18.06 18.25
N SER A 37 23.57 17.39 18.37
CA SER A 37 24.86 17.80 17.81
C SER A 37 24.86 17.91 16.28
N LEU A 38 23.84 17.36 15.62
CA LEU A 38 23.69 17.37 14.17
C LEU A 38 22.66 18.40 13.69
N ARG A 39 22.11 19.26 14.54
CA ARG A 39 21.08 20.23 14.15
C ARG A 39 21.68 21.44 13.40
N TYR A 40 21.18 21.71 12.18
CA TYR A 40 21.53 22.87 11.36
C TYR A 40 20.26 23.66 10.98
N VAL A 41 20.40 24.96 10.74
CA VAL A 41 19.33 25.82 10.21
C VAL A 41 19.70 26.24 8.80
N THR A 42 18.84 25.89 7.84
CA THR A 42 19.02 26.30 6.44
C THR A 42 18.86 27.82 6.29
N PRO A 43 19.40 28.46 5.23
CA PRO A 43 19.18 29.88 4.99
C PRO A 43 17.70 30.30 4.93
N GLY A 44 16.81 29.37 4.53
CA GLY A 44 15.36 29.54 4.54
C GLY A 44 14.69 29.30 5.90
N GLY A 45 15.44 29.18 6.99
CA GLY A 45 14.92 29.03 8.36
C GLY A 45 14.48 27.62 8.75
N LYS A 46 14.46 26.65 7.83
CA LYS A 46 14.13 25.24 8.16
C LYS A 46 15.25 24.59 8.98
N VAL A 47 14.86 23.88 10.03
CA VAL A 47 15.76 23.04 10.82
C VAL A 47 15.96 21.72 10.09
N VAL A 48 17.21 21.30 9.93
CA VAL A 48 17.61 20.01 9.35
C VAL A 48 18.66 19.35 10.23
N TYR A 49 18.87 18.05 10.05
CA TYR A 49 19.83 17.30 10.85
C TYR A 49 20.90 16.65 9.95
N GLY A 50 22.17 16.81 10.33
CA GLY A 50 23.33 16.16 9.70
C GLY A 50 23.37 14.65 9.95
N GLY A 51 24.37 13.96 9.38
CA GLY A 51 24.48 12.50 9.52
C GLY A 51 23.65 11.71 8.51
N GLY A 52 23.26 12.34 7.40
CA GLY A 52 22.55 11.71 6.28
C GLY A 52 21.03 11.73 6.41
N GLY A 53 20.49 12.34 7.47
CA GLY A 53 19.10 12.25 7.95
C GLY A 53 18.06 13.28 7.50
N ILE A 54 17.39 13.19 6.34
CA ILE A 54 16.18 14.04 6.12
C ILE A 54 14.99 13.43 6.86
N ILE A 55 14.43 14.20 7.80
CA ILE A 55 13.18 13.94 8.51
C ILE A 55 12.04 14.55 7.69
N PRO A 56 10.93 13.83 7.46
CA PRO A 56 9.83 14.36 6.68
C PRO A 56 9.14 15.50 7.44
N ASP A 57 8.80 16.58 6.73
CA ASP A 57 7.96 17.66 7.26
C ASP A 57 6.57 17.12 7.67
N VAL A 58 6.09 16.08 6.99
CA VAL A 58 4.83 15.40 7.29
C VAL A 58 5.09 13.92 7.49
N PHE A 59 4.90 13.44 8.72
CA PHE A 59 5.05 12.04 9.06
C PHE A 59 3.77 11.26 8.72
N ILE A 60 3.94 10.15 8.00
CA ILE A 60 2.85 9.20 7.72
C ILE A 60 3.28 7.84 8.29
N PRO A 61 2.59 7.33 9.31
CA PRO A 61 2.95 6.05 9.92
C PRO A 61 2.72 4.91 8.93
N LYS A 62 3.61 3.92 8.96
CA LYS A 62 3.43 2.66 8.25
C LYS A 62 2.42 1.80 9.00
N ASP A 63 1.37 1.37 8.30
CA ASP A 63 0.48 0.33 8.81
C ASP A 63 1.20 -1.02 8.77
N THR A 64 1.55 -1.54 9.95
CA THR A 64 2.19 -2.85 10.14
C THR A 64 1.21 -3.93 10.56
N ASN A 65 -0.10 -3.72 10.35
CA ASN A 65 -1.11 -4.74 10.62
C ASN A 65 -0.92 -5.95 9.70
N TYR A 66 -0.88 -7.13 10.30
CA TYR A 66 -0.69 -8.39 9.60
C TYR A 66 -1.72 -8.63 8.47
N GLU A 67 -2.99 -8.29 8.69
CA GLU A 67 -4.04 -8.48 7.67
C GLU A 67 -3.78 -7.58 6.45
N LYS A 68 -3.44 -6.30 6.68
CA LYS A 68 -3.09 -5.34 5.64
C LYS A 68 -1.87 -5.78 4.84
N GLU A 69 -0.83 -6.26 5.52
CA GLU A 69 0.37 -6.79 4.88
C GLU A 69 0.06 -8.04 4.04
N ALA A 70 -0.73 -8.98 4.57
CA ALA A 70 -1.13 -10.19 3.85
C ALA A 70 -1.96 -9.87 2.59
N ILE A 71 -2.90 -8.93 2.69
CA ILE A 71 -3.71 -8.43 1.56
C ILE A 71 -2.81 -7.77 0.51
N THR A 72 -1.89 -6.89 0.93
CA THR A 72 -0.96 -6.20 0.04
C THR A 72 -0.01 -7.18 -0.65
N TYR A 73 0.47 -8.18 0.08
CA TYR A 73 1.28 -9.26 -0.47
C TYR A 73 0.52 -10.04 -1.54
N ALA A 74 -0.73 -10.42 -1.28
CA ALA A 74 -1.54 -11.18 -2.23
C ALA A 74 -1.87 -10.38 -3.51
N LEU A 75 -2.02 -9.06 -3.38
CA LEU A 75 -2.15 -8.15 -4.51
C LEU A 75 -0.89 -8.15 -5.38
N ARG A 76 0.29 -7.96 -4.76
CA ARG A 76 1.57 -7.82 -5.47
C ARG A 76 2.14 -9.13 -6.02
N SER A 77 1.82 -10.26 -5.41
CA SER A 77 2.29 -11.59 -5.83
C SER A 77 1.45 -12.24 -6.94
N GLY A 78 0.40 -11.55 -7.42
CA GLY A 78 -0.42 -11.99 -8.54
C GLY A 78 -1.51 -13.02 -8.18
N PHE A 79 -1.67 -13.39 -6.91
CA PHE A 79 -2.76 -14.28 -6.49
C PHE A 79 -4.14 -13.68 -6.76
N MET A 80 -4.32 -12.39 -6.46
CA MET A 80 -5.57 -11.69 -6.78
C MET A 80 -5.83 -11.66 -8.28
N SER A 81 -4.79 -11.38 -9.09
CA SER A 81 -4.90 -11.35 -10.55
C SER A 81 -5.38 -12.68 -11.11
N ARG A 82 -4.77 -13.79 -10.70
CA ARG A 82 -5.18 -15.14 -11.11
C ARG A 82 -6.59 -15.47 -10.64
N PHE A 83 -6.95 -15.17 -9.39
CA PHE A 83 -8.29 -15.44 -8.87
C PHE A 83 -9.37 -14.67 -9.63
N ILE A 84 -9.13 -13.39 -9.91
CA ILE A 84 -10.06 -12.53 -10.62
C ILE A 84 -10.18 -12.92 -12.10
N PHE A 85 -9.09 -13.36 -12.73
CA PHE A 85 -9.13 -13.87 -14.09
C PHE A 85 -10.15 -15.01 -14.21
N GLU A 86 -10.12 -15.99 -13.30
CA GLU A 86 -11.09 -17.10 -13.28
C GLU A 86 -12.54 -16.63 -13.09
N ILE A 87 -12.76 -15.54 -12.33
CA ILE A 87 -14.11 -14.96 -12.17
C ILE A 87 -14.57 -14.28 -13.47
N ILE A 88 -13.67 -13.56 -14.14
CA ILE A 88 -13.98 -12.91 -15.42
C ILE A 88 -14.30 -13.98 -16.48
N GLU A 89 -13.50 -15.05 -16.56
CA GLU A 89 -13.70 -16.14 -17.53
C GLU A 89 -15.11 -16.73 -17.48
N GLN A 90 -15.67 -16.92 -16.29
CA GLN A 90 -17.01 -17.50 -16.11
C GLN A 90 -18.11 -16.75 -16.88
N ARG A 91 -17.94 -15.45 -17.12
CA ARG A 91 -18.88 -14.60 -17.84
C ARG A 91 -18.17 -13.54 -18.70
N ARG A 92 -17.10 -13.93 -19.40
CA ARG A 92 -16.26 -12.99 -20.16
C ARG A 92 -17.03 -12.08 -21.14
N PRO A 93 -18.03 -12.57 -21.92
CA PRO A 93 -18.81 -11.70 -22.80
C PRO A 93 -19.55 -10.58 -22.06
N TYR A 94 -20.11 -10.87 -20.87
CA TYR A 94 -20.78 -9.88 -20.04
C TYR A 94 -19.82 -8.81 -19.54
N TYR A 95 -18.67 -9.20 -18.99
CA TYR A 95 -17.71 -8.22 -18.48
C TYR A 95 -17.10 -7.36 -19.60
N ASN A 96 -16.83 -7.94 -20.76
CA ASN A 96 -16.31 -7.21 -21.92
C ASN A 96 -17.34 -6.25 -22.55
N SER A 97 -18.65 -6.47 -22.33
CA SER A 97 -19.68 -5.56 -22.85
C SER A 97 -19.88 -4.31 -22.00
N LEU A 98 -19.35 -4.26 -20.77
CA LEU A 98 -19.53 -3.14 -19.87
C LEU A 98 -18.60 -1.98 -20.22
N SER A 99 -19.13 -0.77 -20.24
CA SER A 99 -18.33 0.43 -20.07
C SER A 99 -17.76 0.51 -18.65
N PHE A 100 -16.73 1.32 -18.46
CA PHE A 100 -16.16 1.55 -17.12
C PHE A 100 -17.20 2.16 -16.14
N GLU A 101 -18.09 3.02 -16.63
CA GLU A 101 -19.13 3.64 -15.82
C GLU A 101 -20.14 2.59 -15.32
N GLU A 102 -20.60 1.71 -16.22
CA GLU A 102 -21.50 0.60 -15.87
C GLU A 102 -20.83 -0.37 -14.92
N PHE A 103 -19.58 -0.77 -15.19
CA PHE A 103 -18.80 -1.62 -14.28
C PHE A 103 -18.71 -1.02 -12.88
N SER A 104 -18.39 0.27 -12.79
CA SER A 104 -18.20 0.95 -11.50
C SER A 104 -19.48 0.93 -10.65
N LYS A 105 -20.65 1.07 -11.29
CA LYS A 105 -21.97 1.09 -10.64
C LYS A 105 -22.52 -0.31 -10.35
N THR A 106 -22.33 -1.26 -11.26
CA THR A 106 -23.04 -2.55 -11.23
C THR A 106 -22.21 -3.68 -10.65
N VAL A 107 -20.88 -3.64 -10.81
CA VAL A 107 -19.99 -4.71 -10.33
C VAL A 107 -19.54 -4.41 -8.91
N SER A 108 -19.81 -5.34 -8.01
CA SER A 108 -19.37 -5.29 -6.62
C SER A 108 -18.76 -6.63 -6.19
N ILE A 109 -17.76 -6.56 -5.33
CA ILE A 109 -17.14 -7.76 -4.74
C ILE A 109 -17.98 -8.16 -3.53
N SER A 110 -18.71 -9.25 -3.69
CA SER A 110 -19.58 -9.79 -2.65
C SER A 110 -18.78 -10.37 -1.49
N ASP A 111 -19.41 -10.51 -0.33
CA ASP A 111 -18.84 -11.23 0.82
C ASP A 111 -18.51 -12.68 0.48
N LYS A 112 -19.31 -13.32 -0.38
CA LYS A 112 -19.03 -14.66 -0.89
C LYS A 112 -17.71 -14.68 -1.65
N THR A 113 -17.46 -13.71 -2.52
CA THR A 113 -16.21 -13.59 -3.29
C THR A 113 -15.00 -13.45 -2.38
N ILE A 114 -15.14 -12.74 -1.25
CA ILE A 114 -14.10 -12.62 -0.22
C ILE A 114 -13.83 -13.98 0.42
N THR A 115 -14.87 -14.70 0.86
CA THR A 115 -14.72 -16.04 1.42
C THR A 115 -14.08 -17.01 0.41
N ASP A 116 -14.49 -16.95 -0.85
CA ASP A 116 -13.93 -17.76 -1.93
C ASP A 116 -12.44 -17.44 -2.14
N PHE A 117 -12.03 -16.17 -2.06
CA PHE A 117 -10.63 -15.75 -2.16
C PHE A 117 -9.79 -16.25 -0.97
N VAL A 118 -10.29 -16.11 0.25
CA VAL A 118 -9.61 -16.64 1.45
C VAL A 118 -9.41 -18.15 1.34
N ASN A 119 -10.42 -18.88 0.86
CA ASN A 119 -10.33 -20.31 0.59
C ASN A 119 -9.33 -20.64 -0.53
N TYR A 120 -9.32 -19.84 -1.61
CA TYR A 120 -8.37 -19.95 -2.71
C TYR A 120 -6.91 -19.83 -2.23
N MET A 121 -6.64 -18.90 -1.32
CA MET A 121 -5.33 -18.70 -0.70
C MET A 121 -4.96 -19.84 0.25
N SER A 122 -5.90 -20.28 1.08
CA SER A 122 -5.68 -21.38 2.02
C SER A 122 -5.32 -22.70 1.31
N LYS A 123 -5.92 -22.98 0.13
CA LYS A 123 -5.57 -24.14 -0.70
C LYS A 123 -4.14 -24.13 -1.23
N ARG A 124 -3.49 -22.95 -1.22
CA ARG A 124 -2.09 -22.74 -1.63
C ARG A 124 -1.16 -22.56 -0.44
N SER A 125 -1.58 -23.02 0.74
CA SER A 125 -0.83 -22.92 2.00
C SER A 125 -0.57 -21.48 2.47
N LEU A 126 -1.32 -20.51 1.97
CA LEU A 126 -1.26 -19.11 2.40
C LEU A 126 -2.53 -18.77 3.16
N LYS A 127 -2.51 -18.93 4.48
CA LYS A 127 -3.64 -18.58 5.34
C LYS A 127 -3.66 -17.08 5.56
N ILE A 128 -4.70 -16.41 5.06
CA ILE A 128 -4.95 -15.00 5.33
C ILE A 128 -6.14 -14.87 6.28
N ARG A 129 -6.07 -13.93 7.20
CA ARG A 129 -7.19 -13.51 8.04
C ARG A 129 -7.64 -12.14 7.56
N VAL A 130 -8.95 -11.97 7.43
CA VAL A 130 -9.54 -10.72 6.97
C VAL A 130 -10.75 -10.44 7.84
N ARG A 131 -10.57 -9.58 8.84
CA ARG A 131 -11.62 -9.09 9.72
C ARG A 131 -11.70 -7.57 9.64
N ASP A 132 -10.59 -6.91 9.91
CA ASP A 132 -10.54 -5.45 10.07
C ASP A 132 -10.31 -4.75 8.71
N TYR A 133 -9.77 -5.49 7.72
CA TYR A 133 -9.41 -4.99 6.39
C TYR A 133 -10.24 -5.61 5.25
N LYS A 134 -11.50 -5.94 5.53
CA LYS A 134 -12.41 -6.56 4.55
C LYS A 134 -12.71 -5.65 3.36
N ASP A 135 -12.90 -4.36 3.61
CA ASP A 135 -13.23 -3.38 2.57
C ASP A 135 -12.03 -3.09 1.67
N ASP A 136 -10.82 -3.08 2.23
CA ASP A 136 -9.57 -3.05 1.46
C ASP A 136 -9.46 -4.23 0.50
N LEU A 137 -9.73 -5.45 0.99
CA LEU A 137 -9.69 -6.62 0.14
C LEU A 137 -10.75 -6.54 -0.97
N LYS A 138 -11.97 -6.07 -0.68
CA LYS A 138 -13.00 -5.85 -1.70
C LYS A 138 -12.55 -4.85 -2.75
N ARG A 139 -12.01 -3.70 -2.32
CA ARG A 139 -11.51 -2.66 -3.21
C ARG A 139 -10.39 -3.18 -4.08
N TYR A 140 -9.43 -3.91 -3.52
CA TYR A 140 -8.30 -4.45 -4.29
C TYR A 140 -8.73 -5.52 -5.29
N LEU A 141 -9.64 -6.43 -4.91
CA LEU A 141 -10.20 -7.41 -5.85
C LEU A 141 -10.98 -6.71 -6.98
N LYS A 142 -11.77 -5.67 -6.67
CA LYS A 142 -12.47 -4.86 -7.68
C LYS A 142 -11.47 -4.12 -8.58
N ALA A 143 -10.41 -3.56 -8.01
CA ALA A 143 -9.37 -2.86 -8.74
C ALA A 143 -8.64 -3.79 -9.71
N VAL A 144 -8.28 -5.00 -9.26
CA VAL A 144 -7.65 -6.02 -10.12
C VAL A 144 -8.58 -6.42 -11.26
N MET A 145 -9.89 -6.54 -11.01
CA MET A 145 -10.87 -6.80 -12.06
C MET A 145 -10.92 -5.65 -13.06
N ALA A 146 -10.94 -4.41 -12.56
CA ALA A 146 -10.89 -3.22 -13.40
C ALA A 146 -9.58 -3.12 -14.20
N GLN A 147 -8.45 -3.56 -13.64
CA GLN A 147 -7.16 -3.61 -14.32
C GLN A 147 -7.24 -4.47 -15.59
N GLN A 148 -7.83 -5.65 -15.48
CA GLN A 148 -7.92 -6.61 -16.58
C GLN A 148 -8.91 -6.18 -17.67
N LEU A 149 -9.92 -5.37 -17.32
CA LEU A 149 -10.95 -4.92 -18.25
C LEU A 149 -10.65 -3.54 -18.87
N PHE A 150 -10.04 -2.63 -18.12
CA PHE A 150 -9.91 -1.21 -18.48
C PHE A 150 -8.48 -0.67 -18.37
N GLY A 151 -7.52 -1.49 -17.94
CA GLY A 151 -6.10 -1.16 -17.90
C GLY A 151 -5.60 -0.57 -16.57
N ASN A 152 -4.29 -0.31 -16.52
CA ASN A 152 -3.59 -0.04 -15.28
C ASN A 152 -3.97 1.30 -14.62
N THR A 153 -4.30 2.33 -15.41
CA THR A 153 -4.66 3.64 -14.85
C THR A 153 -5.85 3.57 -13.91
N VAL A 154 -6.84 2.73 -14.22
CA VAL A 154 -8.02 2.54 -13.37
C VAL A 154 -7.66 1.80 -12.09
N PHE A 155 -6.82 0.77 -12.21
CA PHE A 155 -6.30 0.01 -11.08
C PHE A 155 -5.60 0.92 -10.08
N GLU A 156 -4.63 1.72 -10.53
CA GLU A 156 -3.87 2.64 -9.67
C GLU A 156 -4.78 3.63 -8.95
N LYS A 157 -5.79 4.17 -9.65
CA LYS A 157 -6.76 5.08 -9.02
C LYS A 157 -7.54 4.41 -7.89
N LEU A 158 -8.01 3.18 -8.11
CA LEU A 158 -8.84 2.45 -7.14
C LEU A 158 -8.04 1.98 -5.93
N ILE A 159 -6.81 1.48 -6.11
CA ILE A 159 -6.02 1.00 -4.96
C ILE A 159 -5.50 2.15 -4.08
N ASN A 160 -5.30 3.34 -4.66
CA ASN A 160 -4.78 4.52 -3.97
C ASN A 160 -5.88 5.50 -3.51
N GLU A 161 -7.17 5.15 -3.65
CA GLU A 161 -8.29 6.02 -3.28
C GLU A 161 -8.24 6.43 -1.80
N GLU A 162 -7.83 5.49 -0.94
CA GLU A 162 -7.68 5.67 0.51
C GLU A 162 -6.21 5.71 0.95
N ASP A 163 -5.27 5.93 0.03
CA ASP A 163 -3.86 6.01 0.40
C ASP A 163 -3.62 7.24 1.30
N PRO A 164 -3.06 7.07 2.52
CA PRO A 164 -2.87 8.17 3.46
C PRO A 164 -1.99 9.29 2.91
N ALA A 165 -0.99 8.97 2.08
CA ALA A 165 -0.12 9.99 1.48
C ALA A 165 -0.87 10.77 0.40
N ILE A 166 -1.67 10.11 -0.43
CA ILE A 166 -2.50 10.80 -1.43
C ILE A 166 -3.56 11.68 -0.77
N ILE A 167 -4.22 11.20 0.29
CA ILE A 167 -5.16 12.01 1.07
C ILE A 167 -4.43 13.24 1.62
N LYS A 168 -3.27 13.04 2.25
CA LYS A 168 -2.52 14.13 2.86
C LYS A 168 -2.03 15.16 1.85
N ILE A 169 -1.58 14.74 0.67
CA ILE A 169 -1.18 15.64 -0.41
C ILE A 169 -2.37 16.48 -0.89
N LYS A 170 -3.55 15.88 -1.03
CA LYS A 170 -4.77 16.61 -1.43
C LYS A 170 -5.19 17.66 -0.40
N GLU A 171 -5.01 17.39 0.89
CA GLU A 171 -5.24 18.37 1.95
C GLU A 171 -4.28 19.56 1.81
N LEU A 172 -2.98 19.29 1.75
CA LEU A 172 -1.94 20.32 1.69
C LEU A 172 -2.00 21.16 0.41
N SER A 173 -2.51 20.61 -0.69
CA SER A 173 -2.62 21.35 -1.96
C SER A 173 -3.80 22.34 -1.99
N ARG A 174 -4.65 22.36 -0.96
CA ARG A 174 -5.77 23.29 -0.83
C ARG A 174 -5.46 24.49 0.07
N GLU A 175 -4.34 24.44 0.77
CA GLU A 175 -3.76 25.53 1.57
C GLU A 175 -2.97 26.49 0.67
#